data_AF-A0A3M0YQQ4-F1
#
_entry.id   AF-A0A3M0YQQ4-F1
#
_cell.length_a   1.000
_cell.length_b   1.000
_cell.length_c   1.000
_cell.angle_alpha   90.00
_cell.angle_beta   90.00
_cell.angle_gamma   90.00
#
_symmetry.space_group_name_H-M   'P 1'
#
loop_
_entity.id
_entity.type
_entity.pdbx_description
1 polymer ?
#
loop_
_entity_poly.entity_id
_entity_poly.type
_entity_poly.pdbx_seq_one_letter_code
_entity_poly.pdbx_strand_id
1 'polypeptide(L)'
;MTRIPLLFGFLLGLAQLALAQNESLLVGHWQLPQAGITLQFDPSGIYVVTYANGQRVSEGYALQGDQLTLRAFYYGQDQHFRILQLDEQALVLQALDGQPGMQFAFQRAGSEAIPTQPAPSGEVLAEANGYQLTRGHFEKVVRFAEFLIADRLSEAERQQALQECINEFRQMPQAFLQTVEQIDGQMSQLYQIPDVAQLGLLRSMLVGQLNLAYQQLSPDQKPYLARLIEQYTPVVAYDPSTQMALTWRDVEGYAGVFAFYLEIAGQPIQITNEDLQALAQQLAQQFQMATPDQQAALCAMSLYDEYLRDAWSRLSPDQQALMRQQVVAQLAAVMQPGTQAPTQQYTPADDEMPATRAELDAWLARKQQELQTNQFIFNSMQNMLLEQHATSLNIIENIGGSDNYWEVKYNDW
;
A
#
# COMPACT_ATOMS: atom_id res chain seq x y z
N MET A 1 16.60 25.38 16.65
CA MET A 1 16.42 24.45 15.51
C MET A 1 15.12 23.71 15.75
N THR A 2 14.13 23.91 14.88
CA THR A 2 12.79 23.35 15.03
C THR A 2 12.82 21.91 14.52
N ARG A 3 12.54 20.93 15.39
CA ARG A 3 12.34 19.53 14.94
C ARG A 3 11.05 19.47 14.13
N ILE A 4 11.06 18.78 13.00
CA ILE A 4 9.84 18.49 12.23
C ILE A 4 9.18 17.28 12.90
N PRO A 5 7.96 17.39 13.45
CA PRO A 5 7.24 16.25 14.03
C PRO A 5 7.09 15.11 13.00
N LEU A 6 7.05 13.85 13.46
CA LEU A 6 6.77 12.68 12.61
C LEU A 6 5.53 12.91 11.73
N LEU A 7 4.54 13.50 12.35
CA LEU A 7 3.21 13.71 11.81
C LEU A 7 3.16 14.82 10.74
N PHE A 8 4.16 15.73 10.70
CA PHE A 8 4.18 16.84 9.74
C PHE A 8 4.81 16.50 8.38
N GLY A 9 5.81 15.60 8.34
CA GLY A 9 6.33 15.08 7.08
C GLY A 9 5.27 14.25 6.32
N PHE A 10 4.40 13.61 7.08
CA PHE A 10 3.28 12.80 6.62
C PHE A 10 2.13 13.63 6.00
N LEU A 11 1.74 14.77 6.58
CA LEU A 11 0.66 15.63 6.06
C LEU A 11 0.90 16.12 4.62
N LEU A 12 2.15 16.32 4.21
CA LEU A 12 2.51 16.73 2.84
C LEU A 12 2.28 15.62 1.82
N GLY A 13 2.50 14.36 2.24
CA GLY A 13 2.30 13.19 1.41
C GLY A 13 0.84 12.79 1.24
N LEU A 14 0.06 12.94 2.31
CA LEU A 14 -1.37 12.64 2.33
C LEU A 14 -2.24 13.58 1.49
N ALA A 15 -1.83 14.83 1.33
CA ALA A 15 -2.56 15.80 0.53
C ALA A 15 -2.70 15.36 -0.95
N GLN A 16 -1.83 14.49 -1.44
CA GLN A 16 -1.89 13.94 -2.80
C GLN A 16 -2.72 12.65 -2.91
N LEU A 17 -2.73 11.82 -1.86
CA LEU A 17 -3.65 10.66 -1.74
C LEU A 17 -5.12 11.09 -1.68
N ALA A 18 -5.40 12.24 -1.05
CA ALA A 18 -6.74 12.82 -0.95
C ALA A 18 -7.43 13.05 -2.33
N LEU A 19 -6.65 13.22 -3.40
CA LEU A 19 -7.19 13.50 -4.74
C LEU A 19 -7.83 12.29 -5.41
N ALA A 20 -7.27 11.10 -5.22
CA ALA A 20 -7.88 9.83 -5.66
C ALA A 20 -8.98 9.35 -4.69
N GLN A 21 -8.89 9.75 -3.41
CA GLN A 21 -9.84 9.40 -2.34
C GLN A 21 -11.14 10.21 -2.38
N ASN A 22 -11.13 11.44 -2.91
CA ASN A 22 -12.35 12.23 -3.00
C ASN A 22 -13.39 11.57 -3.91
N GLU A 23 -12.98 10.81 -4.94
CA GLU A 23 -13.96 10.11 -5.80
C GLU A 23 -14.67 8.99 -5.03
N SER A 24 -13.95 8.17 -4.24
CA SER A 24 -14.56 7.06 -3.50
C SER A 24 -15.43 7.53 -2.34
N LEU A 25 -15.04 8.60 -1.63
CA LEU A 25 -15.86 9.21 -0.58
C LEU A 25 -17.11 9.89 -1.13
N LEU A 26 -17.01 10.51 -2.31
CA LEU A 26 -18.14 11.17 -2.96
C LEU A 26 -19.21 10.15 -3.40
N VAL A 27 -18.82 8.95 -3.82
CA VAL A 27 -19.74 7.86 -4.18
C VAL A 27 -20.66 7.52 -2.99
N GLY A 28 -21.96 7.46 -3.26
CA GLY A 28 -22.97 7.22 -2.23
C GLY A 28 -24.12 8.21 -2.28
N HIS A 29 -24.96 8.18 -1.24
CA HIS A 29 -26.20 8.95 -1.17
C HIS A 29 -26.04 10.09 -0.17
N TRP A 30 -26.40 11.30 -0.62
CA TRP A 30 -26.25 12.55 0.09
C TRP A 30 -27.59 13.27 0.13
N GLN A 31 -27.92 13.88 1.25
CA GLN A 31 -29.19 14.58 1.46
C GLN A 31 -28.89 15.99 1.92
N LEU A 32 -29.60 16.97 1.36
CA LEU A 32 -29.62 18.35 1.78
C LEU A 32 -30.98 18.60 2.45
N PRO A 33 -31.11 18.38 3.76
CA PRO A 33 -32.42 18.29 4.42
C PRO A 33 -33.24 19.58 4.26
N GLN A 34 -32.59 20.74 4.36
CA GLN A 34 -33.25 22.04 4.25
C GLN A 34 -33.91 22.32 2.89
N ALA A 35 -33.46 21.64 1.82
CA ALA A 35 -33.97 21.84 0.47
C ALA A 35 -34.75 20.62 -0.05
N GLY A 36 -34.80 19.51 0.71
CA GLY A 36 -35.35 18.24 0.26
C GLY A 36 -34.68 17.71 -1.02
N ILE A 37 -33.39 18.02 -1.20
CA ILE A 37 -32.59 17.57 -2.35
C ILE A 37 -31.76 16.36 -1.93
N THR A 38 -31.67 15.34 -2.78
CA THR A 38 -30.72 14.24 -2.59
C THR A 38 -29.81 14.10 -3.80
N LEU A 39 -28.53 13.82 -3.58
CA LEU A 39 -27.56 13.45 -4.61
C LEU A 39 -27.17 11.98 -4.42
N GLN A 40 -27.05 11.25 -5.51
CA GLN A 40 -26.49 9.91 -5.52
C GLN A 40 -25.37 9.87 -6.54
N PHE A 41 -24.13 9.64 -6.12
CA PHE A 41 -22.98 9.50 -7.01
C PHE A 41 -22.65 8.02 -7.23
N ASP A 42 -22.38 7.67 -8.48
CA ASP A 42 -22.00 6.32 -8.92
C ASP A 42 -20.53 6.30 -9.41
N PRO A 43 -19.77 5.21 -9.18
CA PRO A 43 -18.39 5.08 -9.65
C PRO A 43 -18.19 5.29 -11.16
N SER A 44 -19.23 5.16 -11.98
CA SER A 44 -19.15 5.36 -13.43
C SER A 44 -19.07 6.84 -13.85
N GLY A 45 -18.97 7.79 -12.91
CA GLY A 45 -18.98 9.22 -13.21
C GLY A 45 -20.40 9.77 -13.49
N ILE A 46 -21.44 9.06 -13.07
CA ILE A 46 -22.84 9.48 -13.18
C ILE A 46 -23.35 9.87 -11.80
N TYR A 47 -24.15 10.93 -11.71
CA TYR A 47 -24.88 11.27 -10.50
C TYR A 47 -26.38 11.40 -10.79
N VAL A 48 -27.20 11.15 -9.76
CA VAL A 48 -28.64 11.35 -9.79
C VAL A 48 -29.01 12.39 -8.73
N VAL A 49 -29.66 13.47 -9.15
CA VAL A 49 -30.29 14.42 -8.24
C VAL A 49 -31.79 14.15 -8.16
N THR A 50 -32.33 14.09 -6.94
CA THR A 50 -33.78 14.08 -6.69
C THR A 50 -34.14 15.37 -5.96
N TYR A 51 -35.04 16.16 -6.53
CA TYR A 51 -35.52 17.40 -5.92
C TYR A 51 -36.73 17.14 -5.02
N ALA A 52 -37.08 18.12 -4.18
CA ALA A 52 -38.20 18.01 -3.24
C ALA A 52 -39.56 17.73 -3.91
N ASN A 53 -39.73 18.09 -5.18
CA ASN A 53 -40.94 17.79 -5.96
C ASN A 53 -40.97 16.35 -6.53
N GLY A 54 -39.96 15.51 -6.23
CA GLY A 54 -39.82 14.15 -6.73
C GLY A 54 -39.23 14.05 -8.14
N GLN A 55 -38.94 15.18 -8.80
CA GLN A 55 -38.25 15.17 -10.09
C GLN A 55 -36.84 14.58 -9.91
N ARG A 56 -36.47 13.68 -10.82
CA ARG A 56 -35.15 13.06 -10.86
C ARG A 56 -34.42 13.42 -12.16
N VAL A 57 -33.15 13.75 -12.06
CA VAL A 57 -32.26 14.04 -13.20
C VAL A 57 -31.00 13.20 -13.01
N SER A 58 -30.50 12.59 -14.09
CA SER A 58 -29.32 11.72 -14.09
C SER A 58 -28.34 12.20 -15.13
N GLU A 59 -27.15 12.61 -14.71
CA GLU A 59 -26.17 13.29 -15.55
C GLU A 59 -24.73 12.93 -15.15
N GLY A 60 -23.74 13.39 -15.92
CA GLY A 60 -22.32 13.17 -15.61
C GLY A 60 -21.78 14.13 -14.55
N TYR A 61 -20.83 13.68 -13.74
CA TYR A 61 -19.99 14.54 -12.91
C TYR A 61 -18.50 14.36 -13.25
N ALA A 62 -17.70 15.34 -12.87
CA ALA A 62 -16.25 15.26 -12.94
C ALA A 62 -15.64 15.84 -11.67
N LEU A 63 -14.63 15.17 -11.12
CA LEU A 63 -13.89 15.61 -9.96
C LEU A 63 -12.44 15.91 -10.35
N GLN A 64 -11.97 17.10 -10.04
CA GLN A 64 -10.59 17.51 -10.28
C GLN A 64 -10.10 18.34 -9.11
N GLY A 65 -9.27 17.77 -8.25
CA GLY A 65 -8.81 18.52 -7.08
C GLY A 65 -9.88 18.60 -5.98
N ASP A 66 -10.06 19.82 -5.49
CA ASP A 66 -11.19 20.24 -4.66
C ASP A 66 -12.39 20.69 -5.50
N GLN A 67 -12.36 20.57 -6.83
CA GLN A 67 -13.44 21.05 -7.70
C GLN A 67 -14.33 19.91 -8.19
N LEU A 68 -15.62 20.03 -7.90
CA LEU A 68 -16.67 19.15 -8.39
C LEU A 68 -17.48 19.88 -9.48
N THR A 69 -17.54 19.29 -10.67
CA THR A 69 -18.41 19.77 -11.75
C THR A 69 -19.60 18.84 -11.90
N LEU A 70 -20.81 19.37 -11.77
CA LEU A 70 -22.06 18.65 -12.01
C LEU A 70 -22.67 19.11 -13.33
N ARG A 71 -22.81 18.20 -14.31
CA ARG A 71 -23.40 18.56 -15.61
C ARG A 71 -24.91 18.74 -15.50
N ALA A 72 -25.42 19.76 -16.18
CA ALA A 72 -26.86 20.05 -16.27
C ALA A 72 -27.63 20.09 -14.93
N PHE A 73 -26.96 20.50 -13.84
CA PHE A 73 -27.51 20.45 -12.48
C PHE A 73 -28.64 21.44 -12.21
N TYR A 74 -28.52 22.68 -12.71
CA TYR A 74 -29.50 23.74 -12.46
C TYR A 74 -29.91 24.38 -13.78
N TYR A 75 -31.18 24.20 -14.17
CA TYR A 75 -31.72 24.62 -15.48
C TYR A 75 -30.93 24.10 -16.69
N GLY A 76 -30.34 22.91 -16.58
CA GLY A 76 -29.57 22.30 -17.67
C GLY A 76 -28.21 22.97 -17.92
N GLN A 77 -27.74 23.83 -17.01
CA GLN A 77 -26.38 24.36 -17.03
C GLN A 77 -25.47 23.52 -16.13
N ASP A 78 -24.21 23.43 -16.52
CA ASP A 78 -23.16 22.88 -15.66
C ASP A 78 -22.97 23.79 -14.45
N GLN A 79 -22.64 23.19 -13.31
CA GLN A 79 -22.35 23.90 -12.07
C GLN A 79 -21.02 23.42 -11.50
N HIS A 80 -20.22 24.38 -11.04
CA HIS A 80 -18.89 24.16 -10.49
C HIS A 80 -18.88 24.47 -9.00
N PHE A 81 -18.41 23.51 -8.22
CA PHE A 81 -18.32 23.63 -6.77
C PHE A 81 -16.89 23.46 -6.32
N ARG A 82 -16.51 24.20 -5.28
CA ARG A 82 -15.38 23.83 -4.42
C ARG A 82 -15.88 22.95 -3.28
N ILE A 83 -15.25 21.81 -3.06
CA ILE A 83 -15.46 20.95 -1.90
C ILE A 83 -14.74 21.58 -0.72
N LEU A 84 -15.50 22.02 0.29
CA LEU A 84 -14.99 22.55 1.55
C LEU A 84 -14.78 21.45 2.59
N GLN A 85 -15.59 20.39 2.52
CA GLN A 85 -15.53 19.22 3.40
C GLN A 85 -16.09 18.01 2.65
N LEU A 86 -15.42 16.86 2.77
CA LEU A 86 -15.89 15.57 2.29
C LEU A 86 -15.37 14.48 3.24
N ASP A 87 -16.27 13.84 3.95
CA ASP A 87 -15.99 12.71 4.84
C ASP A 87 -17.13 11.67 4.77
N GLU A 88 -17.18 10.70 5.68
CA GLU A 88 -18.22 9.65 5.63
C GLU A 88 -19.64 10.15 5.94
N GLN A 89 -19.80 11.39 6.41
CA GLN A 89 -21.05 11.93 6.92
C GLN A 89 -21.46 13.24 6.28
N ALA A 90 -20.48 14.06 5.90
CA ALA A 90 -20.68 15.40 5.42
C ALA A 90 -20.02 15.64 4.06
N LEU A 91 -20.78 16.31 3.18
CA LEU A 91 -20.31 16.88 1.93
C LEU A 91 -20.69 18.36 1.93
N VAL A 92 -19.71 19.24 2.06
CA VAL A 92 -19.91 20.70 2.04
C VAL A 92 -19.37 21.27 0.74
N LEU A 93 -20.25 21.84 -0.07
CA LEU A 93 -19.94 22.43 -1.38
C LEU A 93 -20.09 23.94 -1.32
N GLN A 94 -19.19 24.67 -1.96
CA GLN A 94 -19.30 26.10 -2.24
C GLN A 94 -19.46 26.33 -3.74
N ALA A 95 -20.55 26.97 -4.16
CA ALA A 95 -20.75 27.33 -5.57
C ALA A 95 -19.69 28.34 -6.04
N LEU A 96 -19.09 28.06 -7.19
CA LEU A 96 -18.13 28.93 -7.87
C LEU A 96 -18.82 29.80 -8.94
N ASP A 97 -19.96 29.34 -9.45
CA ASP A 97 -20.78 29.95 -10.49
C ASP A 97 -22.25 30.09 -10.06
N GLY A 98 -23.04 30.85 -10.82
CA GLY A 98 -24.43 31.20 -10.48
C GLY A 98 -24.55 32.20 -9.31
N GLN A 99 -24.38 31.71 -8.08
CA GLN A 99 -24.28 32.53 -6.86
C GLN A 99 -22.98 32.22 -6.10
N PRO A 100 -21.86 32.86 -6.51
CA PRO A 100 -20.55 32.58 -5.93
C PRO A 100 -20.55 32.77 -4.41
N GLY A 101 -20.05 31.76 -3.70
CA GLY A 101 -19.93 31.78 -2.25
C GLY A 101 -21.09 31.15 -1.48
N MET A 102 -22.19 30.79 -2.15
CA MET A 102 -23.27 30.00 -1.53
C MET A 102 -22.75 28.61 -1.14
N GLN A 103 -23.08 28.17 0.09
CA GLN A 103 -22.67 26.87 0.61
C GLN A 103 -23.84 25.91 0.74
N PHE A 104 -23.58 24.63 0.45
CA PHE A 104 -24.51 23.52 0.56
C PHE A 104 -23.88 22.45 1.45
N ALA A 105 -24.55 22.09 2.54
CA ALA A 105 -24.08 21.07 3.48
C ALA A 105 -24.98 19.84 3.39
N PHE A 106 -24.51 18.81 2.70
CA PHE A 106 -25.18 17.53 2.56
C PHE A 106 -24.76 16.59 3.68
N GLN A 107 -25.68 15.71 4.09
CA GLN A 107 -25.50 14.63 5.03
C GLN A 107 -25.63 13.28 4.32
N ARG A 108 -24.85 12.28 4.69
CA ARG A 108 -24.97 10.96 4.06
C ARG A 108 -26.31 10.30 4.45
N ALA A 109 -27.04 9.78 3.46
CA ALA A 109 -28.32 9.12 3.71
C ALA A 109 -28.10 7.83 4.52
N GLY A 110 -28.72 7.72 5.70
CA GLY A 110 -28.61 6.55 6.56
C GLY A 110 -27.60 6.69 7.71
N SER A 111 -26.86 7.79 7.82
CA SER A 111 -26.11 8.11 9.03
C SER A 111 -27.04 8.84 10.02
N GLU A 112 -27.48 8.16 11.08
CA GLU A 112 -27.98 8.87 12.27
C GLU A 112 -26.87 9.80 12.80
N ALA A 113 -27.22 11.01 13.21
CA ALA A 113 -26.27 11.99 13.71
C ALA A 113 -25.44 11.40 14.86
N ILE A 114 -24.11 11.41 14.71
CA ILE A 114 -23.22 11.03 15.81
C ILE A 114 -23.40 12.09 16.93
N PRO A 115 -23.80 11.69 18.15
CA PRO A 115 -23.68 12.57 19.31
C PRO A 115 -22.20 12.92 19.50
N THR A 116 -21.87 14.19 19.81
CA THR A 116 -20.52 14.61 20.25
C THR A 116 -19.83 13.49 21.04
N GLN A 117 -18.81 12.88 20.44
CA GLN A 117 -18.19 11.65 20.91
C GLN A 117 -17.84 11.76 22.41
N PRO A 118 -18.22 10.75 23.22
CA PRO A 118 -17.59 10.59 24.53
C PRO A 118 -16.09 10.36 24.32
N ALA A 119 -15.27 10.92 25.22
CA ALA A 119 -13.83 10.72 25.24
C ALA A 119 -13.52 9.22 25.05
N PRO A 120 -12.59 8.84 24.15
CA PRO A 120 -12.26 7.44 23.93
C PRO A 120 -11.91 6.80 25.28
N SER A 121 -12.66 5.77 25.65
CA SER A 121 -12.46 5.00 26.87
C SER A 121 -11.11 4.30 26.79
N GLY A 122 -10.09 4.87 27.42
CA GLY A 122 -8.74 4.31 27.46
C GLY A 122 -7.89 4.96 28.54
N GLU A 123 -6.85 4.26 28.98
CA GLU A 123 -5.84 4.78 29.91
C GLU A 123 -5.28 6.11 29.40
N VAL A 124 -5.34 7.17 30.21
CA VAL A 124 -4.75 8.48 29.90
C VAL A 124 -3.24 8.40 30.11
N LEU A 125 -2.48 8.64 29.05
CA LEU A 125 -1.01 8.57 29.04
C LEU A 125 -0.37 9.93 29.32
N ALA A 126 -1.00 11.02 28.86
CA ALA A 126 -0.55 12.39 29.11
C ALA A 126 -1.69 13.40 28.94
N GLU A 127 -1.56 14.55 29.59
CA GLU A 127 -2.47 15.69 29.44
C GLU A 127 -1.67 16.96 29.12
N ALA A 128 -2.19 17.80 28.22
CA ALA A 128 -1.59 19.09 27.88
C ALA A 128 -2.66 20.04 27.30
N ASN A 129 -2.69 21.29 27.77
CA ASN A 129 -3.60 22.35 27.29
C ASN A 129 -5.09 21.94 27.20
N GLY A 130 -5.56 21.11 28.14
CA GLY A 130 -6.95 20.62 28.17
C GLY A 130 -7.24 19.45 27.22
N TYR A 131 -6.24 18.94 26.50
CA TYR A 131 -6.35 17.72 25.69
C TYR A 131 -5.75 16.53 26.42
N GLN A 132 -6.21 15.32 26.07
CA GLN A 132 -5.73 14.05 26.62
C GLN A 132 -5.18 13.15 25.52
N LEU A 133 -3.97 12.64 25.72
CA LEU A 133 -3.40 11.54 24.95
C LEU A 133 -3.76 10.24 25.66
N THR A 134 -4.51 9.35 25.00
CA THR A 134 -4.92 8.06 25.55
C THR A 134 -4.11 6.92 24.95
N ARG A 135 -4.16 5.74 25.56
CA ARG A 135 -3.60 4.50 25.00
C ARG A 135 -4.08 4.27 23.57
N GLY A 136 -5.38 4.49 23.30
CA GLY A 136 -5.95 4.31 21.97
C GLY A 136 -5.30 5.21 20.91
N HIS A 137 -4.97 6.46 21.24
CA HIS A 137 -4.26 7.35 20.31
C HIS A 137 -2.85 6.83 19.99
N PHE A 138 -2.13 6.31 20.99
CA PHE A 138 -0.80 5.73 20.78
C PHE A 138 -0.88 4.48 19.89
N GLU A 139 -1.85 3.60 20.12
CA GLU A 139 -2.04 2.38 19.33
C GLU A 139 -2.33 2.69 17.84
N LYS A 140 -3.10 3.75 17.56
CA LYS A 140 -3.33 4.22 16.17
C LYS A 140 -2.02 4.57 15.46
N VAL A 141 -1.11 5.27 16.15
CA VAL A 141 0.21 5.66 15.60
C VAL A 141 1.11 4.44 15.41
N VAL A 142 1.14 3.53 16.39
CA VAL A 142 1.93 2.29 16.31
C VAL A 142 1.44 1.43 15.13
N ARG A 143 0.13 1.20 15.02
CA ARG A 143 -0.45 0.40 13.94
C ARG A 143 -0.11 0.93 12.55
N PHE A 144 -0.05 2.25 12.41
CA PHE A 144 0.40 2.87 11.16
C PHE A 144 1.89 2.62 10.89
N ALA A 145 2.75 2.79 11.90
CA ALA A 145 4.18 2.49 11.74
C ALA A 145 4.41 1.00 11.41
N GLU A 146 3.71 0.09 12.09
CA GLU A 146 3.75 -1.35 11.85
C GLU A 146 3.23 -1.72 10.46
N PHE A 147 2.21 -1.03 9.94
CA PHE A 147 1.77 -1.21 8.55
C PHE A 147 2.87 -0.86 7.54
N LEU A 148 3.57 0.27 7.73
CA LEU A 148 4.66 0.65 6.84
C LEU A 148 5.84 -0.31 6.96
N ILE A 149 6.21 -0.67 8.19
CA ILE A 149 7.29 -1.62 8.50
C ILE A 149 6.93 -3.04 8.01
N ALA A 150 5.63 -3.34 7.95
CA ALA A 150 5.04 -4.66 7.75
C ALA A 150 5.52 -5.69 8.79
N ASP A 151 5.87 -5.22 9.99
CA ASP A 151 6.28 -6.02 11.13
C ASP A 151 5.75 -5.40 12.44
N ARG A 152 5.77 -6.20 13.51
CA ARG A 152 5.48 -5.73 14.86
C ARG A 152 6.67 -5.00 15.43
N LEU A 153 6.40 -3.91 16.12
CA LEU A 153 7.41 -3.28 16.96
C LEU A 153 7.66 -4.14 18.20
N SER A 154 8.92 -4.32 18.58
CA SER A 154 9.29 -4.91 19.86
C SER A 154 8.79 -4.05 21.02
N GLU A 155 8.63 -4.64 22.21
CA GLU A 155 8.17 -3.89 23.39
C GLU A 155 9.10 -2.71 23.72
N ALA A 156 10.42 -2.88 23.54
CA ALA A 156 11.39 -1.80 23.74
C ALA A 156 11.16 -0.63 22.75
N GLU A 157 10.91 -0.95 21.48
CA GLU A 157 10.59 0.04 20.45
C GLU A 157 9.26 0.74 20.75
N ARG A 158 8.23 0.00 21.17
CA ARG A 158 6.92 0.57 21.55
C ARG A 158 7.06 1.53 22.74
N GLN A 159 7.82 1.17 23.77
CA GLN A 159 8.06 2.06 24.92
C GLN A 159 8.80 3.35 24.52
N GLN A 160 9.78 3.25 23.64
CA GLN A 160 10.51 4.42 23.17
C GLN A 160 9.64 5.31 22.26
N ALA A 161 8.83 4.71 21.38
CA ALA A 161 7.86 5.42 20.55
C ALA A 161 6.79 6.13 21.42
N LEU A 162 6.32 5.49 22.48
CA LEU A 162 5.37 6.07 23.43
C LEU A 162 5.95 7.32 24.10
N GLN A 163 7.18 7.23 24.60
CA GLN A 163 7.83 8.38 25.25
C GLN A 163 8.00 9.56 24.28
N GLU A 164 8.29 9.28 23.01
CA GLU A 164 8.37 10.31 21.98
C GLU A 164 7.00 10.92 21.64
N CYS A 165 5.97 10.09 21.49
CA CYS A 165 4.59 10.55 21.27
C CYS A 165 4.12 11.46 22.41
N ILE A 166 4.40 11.12 23.67
CA ILE A 166 4.10 11.97 24.83
C ILE A 166 4.82 13.32 24.74
N ASN A 167 6.09 13.32 24.32
CA ASN A 167 6.89 14.53 24.19
C ASN A 167 6.41 15.43 23.05
N GLU A 168 6.02 14.86 21.90
CA GLU A 168 5.43 15.60 20.78
C GLU A 168 4.05 16.15 21.13
N PHE A 169 3.18 15.32 21.72
CA PHE A 169 1.84 15.71 22.17
C PHE A 169 1.89 16.89 23.14
N ARG A 170 2.81 16.91 24.11
CA ARG A 170 2.94 18.02 25.06
C ARG A 170 3.32 19.35 24.39
N GLN A 171 3.99 19.32 23.25
CA GLN A 171 4.38 20.53 22.52
C GLN A 171 3.24 21.08 21.66
N MET A 172 2.41 20.20 21.07
CA MET A 172 1.36 20.58 20.14
C MET A 172 0.12 19.67 20.24
N PRO A 173 -0.61 19.68 21.38
CA PRO A 173 -1.58 18.64 21.70
C PRO A 173 -2.74 18.54 20.70
N GLN A 174 -3.29 19.68 20.28
CA GLN A 174 -4.38 19.70 19.30
C GLN A 174 -3.95 19.17 17.93
N ALA A 175 -2.82 19.66 17.39
CA ALA A 175 -2.32 19.24 16.09
C ALA A 175 -1.91 17.77 16.07
N PHE A 176 -1.32 17.29 17.17
CA PHE A 176 -0.98 15.88 17.34
C PHE A 176 -2.23 15.01 17.23
N LEU A 177 -3.26 15.28 18.03
CA LEU A 177 -4.51 14.50 18.01
C LEU A 177 -5.22 14.56 16.67
N GLN A 178 -5.27 15.73 16.03
CA GLN A 178 -5.83 15.85 14.68
C GLN A 178 -5.11 14.94 13.69
N THR A 179 -3.78 14.83 13.77
CA THR A 179 -3.04 13.96 12.86
C THR A 179 -3.25 12.48 13.19
N VAL A 180 -3.36 12.11 14.48
CA VAL A 180 -3.70 10.74 14.88
C VAL A 180 -5.05 10.30 14.32
N GLU A 181 -6.07 11.17 14.39
CA GLU A 181 -7.38 10.85 13.82
C GLU A 181 -7.37 10.79 12.29
N GLN A 182 -6.56 11.61 11.62
CA GLN A 182 -6.37 11.50 10.17
C GLN A 182 -5.69 10.19 9.77
N ILE A 183 -4.65 9.78 10.50
CA ILE A 183 -3.99 8.47 10.32
C ILE A 183 -5.02 7.36 10.47
N ASP A 184 -5.82 7.40 11.54
CA ASP A 184 -6.79 6.36 11.85
C ASP A 184 -7.88 6.24 10.78
N GLY A 185 -8.40 7.38 10.31
CA GLY A 185 -9.36 7.41 9.21
C GLY A 185 -8.78 6.80 7.93
N GLN A 186 -7.52 7.10 7.59
CA GLN A 186 -6.86 6.52 6.43
C GLN A 186 -6.56 5.03 6.60
N MET A 187 -6.09 4.60 7.77
CA MET A 187 -5.90 3.19 8.06
C MET A 187 -7.22 2.42 7.94
N SER A 188 -8.33 3.00 8.40
CA SER A 188 -9.67 2.43 8.26
C SER A 188 -10.09 2.25 6.80
N GLN A 189 -9.67 3.16 5.91
CA GLN A 189 -9.88 3.03 4.47
C GLN A 189 -8.96 1.99 3.85
N LEU A 190 -7.68 1.98 4.26
CA LEU A 190 -6.75 0.95 3.82
C LEU A 190 -7.36 -0.41 4.13
N TYR A 191 -7.93 -0.64 5.35
CA TYR A 191 -8.60 -1.88 5.82
C TYR A 191 -9.67 -2.42 4.88
N GLN A 192 -10.18 -1.59 3.97
CA GLN A 192 -11.24 -1.95 3.04
C GLN A 192 -10.73 -2.32 1.65
N ILE A 193 -9.42 -2.18 1.37
CA ILE A 193 -8.83 -2.49 0.07
C ILE A 193 -8.66 -4.01 -0.06
N PRO A 194 -9.37 -4.66 -1.00
CA PRO A 194 -9.25 -6.09 -1.22
C PRO A 194 -8.00 -6.44 -2.05
N ASP A 195 -7.59 -5.54 -2.93
CA ASP A 195 -6.50 -5.75 -3.89
C ASP A 195 -5.12 -5.51 -3.26
N VAL A 196 -4.33 -6.58 -3.18
CA VAL A 196 -2.97 -6.58 -2.62
C VAL A 196 -2.06 -5.61 -3.38
N ALA A 197 -2.23 -5.49 -4.70
CA ALA A 197 -1.42 -4.60 -5.54
C ALA A 197 -1.63 -3.15 -5.15
N GLN A 198 -2.89 -2.77 -4.96
CA GLN A 198 -3.27 -1.42 -4.55
C GLN A 198 -2.76 -1.11 -3.15
N LEU A 199 -2.84 -2.08 -2.23
CA LEU A 199 -2.30 -1.91 -0.88
C LEU A 199 -0.77 -1.72 -0.89
N GLY A 200 -0.04 -2.54 -1.66
CA GLY A 200 1.40 -2.44 -1.82
C GLY A 200 1.84 -1.12 -2.45
N LEU A 201 1.10 -0.66 -3.46
CA LEU A 201 1.28 0.67 -4.07
C LEU A 201 1.16 1.78 -3.02
N LEU A 202 0.07 1.78 -2.24
CA LEU A 202 -0.19 2.82 -1.24
C LEU A 202 0.89 2.83 -0.16
N ARG A 203 1.27 1.65 0.34
CA ARG A 203 2.37 1.49 1.28
C ARG A 203 3.67 2.07 0.71
N SER A 204 3.99 1.75 -0.53
CA SER A 204 5.21 2.23 -1.20
C SER A 204 5.23 3.74 -1.37
N MET A 205 4.10 4.36 -1.76
CA MET A 205 4.00 5.82 -1.86
C MET A 205 4.22 6.49 -0.49
N LEU A 206 3.62 5.95 0.58
CA LEU A 206 3.81 6.46 1.93
C LEU A 206 5.27 6.34 2.39
N VAL A 207 5.93 5.20 2.13
CA VAL A 207 7.37 5.02 2.41
C VAL A 207 8.21 6.01 1.60
N GLY A 208 7.92 6.19 0.32
CA GLY A 208 8.64 7.13 -0.55
C GLY A 208 8.55 8.58 -0.08
N GLN A 209 7.36 9.00 0.35
CA GLN A 209 7.13 10.34 0.91
C GLN A 209 7.86 10.54 2.24
N LEU A 210 7.83 9.57 3.14
CA LEU A 210 8.60 9.64 4.39
C LEU A 210 10.10 9.71 4.12
N ASN A 211 10.59 8.88 3.20
CA ASN A 211 11.99 8.91 2.79
C ASN A 211 12.38 10.30 2.26
N LEU A 212 11.57 10.91 1.39
CA LEU A 212 11.82 12.28 0.92
C LEU A 212 11.75 13.34 2.02
N ALA A 213 10.79 13.23 2.94
CA ALA A 213 10.62 14.18 4.03
C ALA A 213 11.82 14.15 5.01
N TYR A 214 12.44 12.98 5.20
CA TYR A 214 13.48 12.79 6.20
C TYR A 214 14.90 12.61 5.64
N GLN A 215 15.09 12.42 4.33
CA GLN A 215 16.42 12.18 3.74
C GLN A 215 17.44 13.28 4.06
N GLN A 216 16.99 14.53 4.25
CA GLN A 216 17.88 15.67 4.52
C GLN A 216 18.16 15.90 6.01
N LEU A 217 17.43 15.20 6.89
CA LEU A 217 17.60 15.34 8.34
C LEU A 217 18.70 14.40 8.83
N SER A 218 19.50 14.87 9.79
CA SER A 218 20.43 13.97 10.50
C SER A 218 19.64 12.98 11.37
N PRO A 219 20.19 11.79 11.68
CA PRO A 219 19.47 10.78 12.47
C PRO A 219 18.88 11.31 13.78
N ASP A 220 19.57 12.23 14.49
CA ASP A 220 19.09 12.80 15.76
C ASP A 220 17.98 13.85 15.63
N GLN A 221 17.71 14.26 14.39
CA GLN A 221 16.62 15.16 14.03
C GLN A 221 15.39 14.40 13.51
N LYS A 222 15.56 13.14 13.10
CA LYS A 222 14.47 12.28 12.67
C LYS A 222 13.67 11.80 13.88
N PRO A 223 12.33 11.86 13.82
CA PRO A 223 11.51 11.25 14.83
C PRO A 223 11.77 9.74 14.93
N TYR A 224 11.63 9.14 16.11
CA TYR A 224 12.00 7.75 16.35
C TYR A 224 11.26 6.76 15.47
N LEU A 225 9.95 6.92 15.28
CA LEU A 225 9.19 6.03 14.39
C LEU A 225 9.67 6.13 12.92
N ALA A 226 10.10 7.31 12.45
CA ALA A 226 10.67 7.44 11.11
C ALA A 226 12.01 6.69 11.00
N ARG A 227 12.83 6.72 12.06
CA ARG A 227 14.07 5.92 12.11
C ARG A 227 13.80 4.44 12.07
N LEU A 228 12.77 3.96 12.78
CA LEU A 228 12.37 2.56 12.72
C LEU A 228 11.89 2.19 11.31
N ILE A 229 11.05 3.00 10.69
CA ILE A 229 10.61 2.77 9.31
C ILE A 229 11.83 2.70 8.37
N GLU A 230 12.78 3.64 8.43
CA GLU A 230 14.00 3.56 7.61
C GLU A 230 14.87 2.34 7.91
N GLN A 231 14.91 1.89 9.16
CA GLN A 231 15.68 0.72 9.58
C GLN A 231 15.07 -0.59 9.04
N TYR A 232 13.75 -0.75 9.12
CA TYR A 232 13.07 -1.98 8.70
C TYR A 232 12.68 -1.98 7.22
N THR A 233 12.46 -0.81 6.62
CA THR A 233 12.12 -0.65 5.21
C THR A 233 13.10 0.27 4.50
N PRO A 234 14.39 -0.11 4.42
CA PRO A 234 15.36 0.69 3.71
C PRO A 234 14.96 0.80 2.23
N VAL A 235 14.92 2.03 1.72
CA VAL A 235 14.58 2.31 0.33
C VAL A 235 15.75 1.91 -0.57
N VAL A 236 15.47 1.03 -1.53
CA VAL A 236 16.41 0.54 -2.54
C VAL A 236 16.40 1.44 -3.76
N ALA A 237 15.21 1.87 -4.20
CA ALA A 237 15.04 2.81 -5.29
C ALA A 237 13.80 3.68 -5.07
N TYR A 238 13.83 4.91 -5.58
CA TYR A 238 12.71 5.84 -5.52
C TYR A 238 12.51 6.48 -6.89
N ASP A 239 11.28 6.51 -7.40
CA ASP A 239 10.94 7.22 -8.63
C ASP A 239 10.22 8.53 -8.30
N PRO A 240 10.79 9.71 -8.62
CA PRO A 240 10.17 10.99 -8.34
C PRO A 240 8.90 11.27 -9.16
N SER A 241 8.69 10.59 -10.29
CA SER A 241 7.53 10.78 -11.16
C SER A 241 6.27 10.10 -10.63
N THR A 242 6.41 8.91 -10.05
CA THR A 242 5.32 8.14 -9.46
C THR A 242 5.28 8.21 -7.93
N GLN A 243 6.35 8.73 -7.32
CA GLN A 243 6.57 8.77 -5.87
C GLN A 243 6.63 7.41 -5.18
N MET A 244 6.79 6.34 -5.95
CA MET A 244 6.91 5.00 -5.40
C MET A 244 8.34 4.76 -4.90
N ALA A 245 8.45 4.07 -3.77
CA ALA A 245 9.70 3.54 -3.24
C ALA A 245 9.71 2.01 -3.31
N LEU A 246 10.70 1.47 -3.99
CA LEU A 246 11.08 0.06 -3.86
C LEU A 246 11.88 -0.10 -2.57
N THR A 247 11.44 -0.96 -1.67
CA THR A 247 12.12 -1.21 -0.39
C THR A 247 12.88 -2.54 -0.41
N TRP A 248 13.78 -2.73 0.56
CA TRP A 248 14.48 -4.00 0.72
C TRP A 248 13.54 -5.17 0.98
N ARG A 249 12.45 -4.95 1.73
CA ARG A 249 11.40 -5.96 1.90
C ARG A 249 10.77 -6.40 0.58
N ASP A 250 10.62 -5.50 -0.37
CA ASP A 250 10.04 -5.84 -1.66
C ASP A 250 11.02 -6.66 -2.51
N VAL A 251 12.33 -6.44 -2.33
CA VAL A 251 13.38 -7.30 -2.90
C VAL A 251 13.33 -8.69 -2.28
N GLU A 252 13.22 -8.79 -0.96
CA GLU A 252 13.08 -10.06 -0.24
C GLU A 252 11.81 -10.80 -0.65
N GLY A 253 10.68 -10.09 -0.73
CA GLY A 253 9.41 -10.63 -1.23
C GLY A 253 9.53 -11.14 -2.65
N TYR A 254 10.16 -10.38 -3.55
CA TYR A 254 10.39 -10.81 -4.92
C TYR A 254 11.18 -12.14 -4.95
N ALA A 255 12.27 -12.20 -4.18
CA ALA A 255 13.10 -13.39 -4.09
C ALA A 255 12.34 -14.56 -3.44
N GLY A 256 11.51 -14.28 -2.43
CA GLY A 256 10.65 -15.24 -1.75
C GLY A 256 9.64 -15.88 -2.71
N VAL A 257 8.95 -15.07 -3.51
CA VAL A 257 8.03 -15.55 -4.55
C VAL A 257 8.76 -16.45 -5.53
N PHE A 258 9.95 -16.05 -5.99
CA PHE A 258 10.77 -16.88 -6.87
C PHE A 258 11.13 -18.23 -6.25
N ALA A 259 11.68 -18.23 -5.03
CA ALA A 259 12.04 -19.44 -4.32
C ALA A 259 10.82 -20.34 -4.08
N PHE A 260 9.66 -19.77 -3.81
CA PHE A 260 8.41 -20.50 -3.63
C PHE A 260 7.98 -21.25 -4.90
N TYR A 261 8.04 -20.63 -6.07
CA TYR A 261 7.73 -21.32 -7.34
C TYR A 261 8.71 -22.48 -7.61
N LEU A 262 9.99 -22.28 -7.34
CA LEU A 262 11.01 -23.32 -7.49
C LEU A 262 10.82 -24.46 -6.48
N GLU A 263 10.46 -24.14 -5.23
CA GLU A 263 10.11 -25.12 -4.20
C GLU A 263 8.92 -25.98 -4.65
N ILE A 264 7.84 -25.37 -5.14
CA ILE A 264 6.69 -26.09 -5.67
C ILE A 264 7.12 -27.01 -6.82
N ALA A 265 8.00 -26.54 -7.70
CA ALA A 265 8.53 -27.31 -8.82
C ALA A 265 9.49 -28.45 -8.41
N GLY A 266 9.81 -28.59 -7.12
CA GLY A 266 10.70 -29.61 -6.59
C GLY A 266 12.18 -29.28 -6.71
N GLN A 267 12.53 -27.99 -6.89
CA GLN A 267 13.89 -27.48 -7.00
C GLN A 267 14.13 -26.35 -5.98
N PRO A 268 14.04 -26.61 -4.66
CA PRO A 268 14.23 -25.56 -3.68
C PRO A 268 15.63 -24.95 -3.81
N ILE A 269 15.69 -23.62 -3.74
CA ILE A 269 16.95 -22.87 -3.74
C ILE A 269 17.13 -22.19 -2.39
N GLN A 270 18.38 -22.00 -1.99
CA GLN A 270 18.72 -21.12 -0.89
C GLN A 270 19.18 -19.79 -1.47
N ILE A 271 18.47 -18.71 -1.15
CA ILE A 271 18.85 -17.35 -1.55
C ILE A 271 19.81 -16.81 -0.49
N THR A 272 21.02 -16.46 -0.92
CA THR A 272 22.03 -15.87 -0.03
C THR A 272 21.88 -14.35 0.08
N ASN A 273 22.54 -13.73 1.06
CA ASN A 273 22.59 -12.28 1.15
C ASN A 273 23.28 -11.61 -0.05
N GLU A 274 24.26 -12.29 -0.67
CA GLU A 274 24.91 -11.80 -1.88
C GLU A 274 23.93 -11.78 -3.07
N ASP A 275 23.11 -12.83 -3.20
CA ASP A 275 22.05 -12.90 -4.21
C ASP A 275 21.03 -11.77 -4.02
N LEU A 276 20.60 -11.51 -2.79
CA LEU A 276 19.67 -10.40 -2.49
C LEU A 276 20.28 -9.04 -2.82
N GLN A 277 21.57 -8.83 -2.54
CA GLN A 277 22.25 -7.57 -2.88
C GLN A 277 22.35 -7.38 -4.40
N ALA A 278 22.72 -8.42 -5.14
CA ALA A 278 22.77 -8.40 -6.60
C ALA A 278 21.36 -8.15 -7.18
N LEU A 279 20.35 -8.82 -6.63
CA LEU A 279 18.95 -8.65 -7.02
C LEU A 279 18.46 -7.23 -6.74
N ALA A 280 18.76 -6.66 -5.58
CA ALA A 280 18.39 -5.30 -5.23
C ALA A 280 18.96 -4.28 -6.23
N GLN A 281 20.23 -4.45 -6.64
CA GLN A 281 20.84 -3.58 -7.64
C GLN A 281 20.17 -3.71 -9.01
N GLN A 282 19.83 -4.94 -9.43
CA GLN A 282 19.12 -5.18 -10.67
C GLN A 282 17.72 -4.57 -10.64
N LEU A 283 16.94 -4.84 -9.58
CA LEU A 283 15.60 -4.31 -9.41
C LEU A 283 15.61 -2.78 -9.32
N ALA A 284 16.58 -2.17 -8.65
CA ALA A 284 16.72 -0.72 -8.61
C ALA A 284 16.86 -0.11 -10.01
N GLN A 285 17.68 -0.72 -10.88
CA GLN A 285 17.86 -0.24 -12.26
C GLN A 285 16.60 -0.44 -13.10
N GLN A 286 15.95 -1.60 -12.98
CA GLN A 286 14.69 -1.89 -13.69
C GLN A 286 13.56 -0.97 -13.23
N PHE A 287 13.48 -0.68 -11.93
CA PHE A 287 12.45 0.16 -11.32
C PHE A 287 12.40 1.55 -11.96
N GLN A 288 13.57 2.15 -12.24
CA GLN A 288 13.66 3.48 -12.88
C GLN A 288 13.20 3.50 -14.35
N MET A 289 13.14 2.33 -15.00
CA MET A 289 12.72 2.20 -16.41
C MET A 289 11.33 1.57 -16.54
N ALA A 290 10.76 1.11 -15.44
CA ALA A 290 9.49 0.41 -15.39
C ALA A 290 8.31 1.37 -15.60
N THR A 291 7.23 0.84 -16.16
CA THR A 291 5.93 1.55 -16.18
C THR A 291 5.36 1.66 -14.75
N PRO A 292 4.44 2.61 -14.48
CA PRO A 292 3.82 2.72 -13.16
C PRO A 292 3.21 1.42 -12.65
N ASP A 293 2.55 0.63 -13.52
CA ASP A 293 1.96 -0.66 -13.13
C ASP A 293 3.03 -1.69 -12.75
N GLN A 294 4.16 -1.71 -13.46
CA GLN A 294 5.29 -2.58 -13.13
C GLN A 294 5.97 -2.15 -11.82
N GLN A 295 6.08 -0.85 -11.56
CA GLN A 295 6.58 -0.34 -10.29
C GLN A 295 5.66 -0.73 -9.14
N ALA A 296 4.34 -0.55 -9.30
CA ALA A 296 3.35 -0.94 -8.30
C ALA A 296 3.43 -2.43 -7.98
N ALA A 297 3.56 -3.28 -9.00
CA ALA A 297 3.73 -4.71 -8.82
C ALA A 297 5.01 -5.05 -8.05
N LEU A 298 6.15 -4.44 -8.42
CA LEU A 298 7.43 -4.64 -7.71
C LEU A 298 7.33 -4.22 -6.24
N CYS A 299 6.67 -3.09 -5.96
CA CYS A 299 6.44 -2.57 -4.62
C CYS A 299 5.46 -3.39 -3.77
N ALA A 300 4.70 -4.29 -4.36
CA ALA A 300 3.76 -5.18 -3.68
C ALA A 300 4.32 -6.58 -3.41
N MET A 301 5.56 -6.87 -3.83
CA MET A 301 6.15 -8.23 -3.77
C MET A 301 6.28 -8.80 -2.36
N SER A 302 6.51 -7.97 -1.36
CA SER A 302 6.52 -8.39 0.04
C SER A 302 5.16 -8.94 0.49
N LEU A 303 4.08 -8.24 0.14
CA LEU A 303 2.71 -8.69 0.42
C LEU A 303 2.34 -9.94 -0.39
N TYR A 304 2.80 -10.05 -1.64
CA TYR A 304 2.55 -11.25 -2.45
C TYR A 304 3.21 -12.50 -1.89
N ASP A 305 4.46 -12.44 -1.44
CA ASP A 305 5.13 -13.62 -0.89
C ASP A 305 4.37 -14.15 0.33
N GLU A 306 4.00 -13.26 1.26
CA GLU A 306 3.22 -13.61 2.45
C GLU A 306 1.86 -14.22 2.07
N TYR A 307 1.14 -13.57 1.16
CA TYR A 307 -0.16 -14.04 0.69
C TYR A 307 -0.07 -15.40 -0.01
N LEU A 308 0.90 -15.60 -0.89
CA LEU A 308 1.09 -16.85 -1.62
C LEU A 308 1.37 -18.02 -0.67
N ARG A 309 2.21 -17.80 0.35
CA ARG A 309 2.54 -18.82 1.36
C ARG A 309 1.34 -19.17 2.23
N ASP A 310 0.59 -18.18 2.71
CA ASP A 310 -0.62 -18.41 3.48
C ASP A 310 -1.67 -19.16 2.64
N ALA A 311 -1.95 -18.68 1.43
CA ALA A 311 -2.89 -19.31 0.51
C ALA A 311 -2.52 -20.78 0.23
N TRP A 312 -1.25 -21.04 -0.09
CA TRP A 312 -0.75 -22.40 -0.34
C TRP A 312 -0.95 -23.32 0.85
N SER A 313 -0.71 -22.83 2.07
CA SER A 313 -0.87 -23.62 3.30
C SER A 313 -2.32 -24.06 3.56
N ARG A 314 -3.30 -23.33 3.00
CA ARG A 314 -4.74 -23.62 3.13
C ARG A 314 -5.29 -24.53 2.04
N LEU A 315 -4.53 -24.74 0.96
CA LEU A 315 -4.93 -25.66 -0.12
C LEU A 315 -4.93 -27.11 0.37
N SER A 316 -5.91 -27.89 -0.11
CA SER A 316 -5.90 -29.34 0.07
C SER A 316 -4.72 -29.99 -0.69
N PRO A 317 -4.28 -31.19 -0.29
CA PRO A 317 -3.20 -31.91 -0.98
C PRO A 317 -3.45 -32.08 -2.49
N ASP A 318 -4.69 -32.32 -2.91
CA ASP A 318 -5.05 -32.47 -4.33
C ASP A 318 -4.93 -31.14 -5.09
N GLN A 319 -5.33 -30.02 -4.48
CA GLN A 319 -5.16 -28.68 -5.06
C GLN A 319 -3.68 -28.30 -5.18
N GLN A 320 -2.87 -28.59 -4.15
CA GLN A 320 -1.43 -28.39 -4.19
C GLN A 320 -0.77 -29.21 -5.32
N ALA A 321 -1.19 -30.46 -5.49
CA ALA A 321 -0.68 -31.32 -6.57
C ALA A 321 -1.03 -30.78 -7.96
N LEU A 322 -2.27 -30.29 -8.15
CA LEU A 322 -2.70 -29.67 -9.41
C LEU A 322 -1.90 -28.40 -9.71
N MET A 323 -1.77 -27.49 -8.73
CA MET A 323 -1.01 -26.26 -8.90
C MET A 323 0.46 -26.54 -9.17
N ARG A 324 1.07 -27.53 -8.49
CA ARG A 324 2.42 -28.00 -8.79
C ARG A 324 2.57 -28.44 -10.24
N GLN A 325 1.62 -29.22 -10.75
CA GLN A 325 1.65 -29.67 -12.14
C GLN A 325 1.58 -28.49 -13.12
N GLN A 326 0.76 -27.47 -12.83
CA GLN A 326 0.66 -26.26 -13.65
C GLN A 326 1.95 -25.45 -13.65
N VAL A 327 2.53 -25.20 -12.47
CA VAL A 327 3.81 -24.48 -12.33
C VAL A 327 4.92 -25.21 -13.07
N VAL A 328 5.05 -26.53 -12.89
CA VAL A 328 6.07 -27.32 -13.60
C VAL A 328 5.88 -27.25 -15.11
N ALA A 329 4.63 -27.34 -15.60
CA ALA A 329 4.34 -27.23 -17.03
C ALA A 329 4.69 -25.84 -17.60
N GLN A 330 4.43 -24.77 -16.85
CA GLN A 330 4.76 -23.40 -17.25
C GLN A 330 6.27 -23.16 -17.24
N LEU A 331 6.97 -23.60 -16.20
CA LEU A 331 8.43 -23.54 -16.14
C LEU A 331 9.05 -24.33 -17.30
N ALA A 332 8.54 -25.53 -17.59
CA ALA A 332 8.99 -26.33 -18.72
C ALA A 332 8.72 -25.67 -20.09
N ALA A 333 7.59 -24.95 -20.23
CA ALA A 333 7.26 -24.23 -21.46
C ALA A 333 8.18 -23.02 -21.68
N VAL A 334 8.54 -22.32 -20.60
CA VAL A 334 9.54 -21.25 -20.60
C VAL A 334 10.93 -21.83 -20.93
N MET A 335 11.26 -23.01 -20.41
CA MET A 335 12.53 -23.72 -20.65
C MET A 335 12.62 -24.49 -21.99
N GLN A 336 11.78 -24.20 -23.00
CA GLN A 336 11.76 -24.95 -24.26
C GLN A 336 13.12 -24.98 -25.02
N PRO A 337 13.34 -26.02 -25.86
CA PRO A 337 14.66 -26.58 -26.14
C PRO A 337 15.43 -25.84 -27.24
N GLY A 338 15.94 -24.65 -26.90
CA GLY A 338 17.07 -24.02 -27.57
C GLY A 338 18.25 -23.75 -26.61
N THR A 339 17.93 -23.70 -25.31
CA THR A 339 18.86 -23.53 -24.19
C THR A 339 18.64 -24.72 -23.26
N GLN A 340 19.52 -25.72 -23.32
CA GLN A 340 19.51 -26.82 -22.35
C GLN A 340 19.81 -26.23 -20.96
N ALA A 341 18.79 -26.10 -20.11
CA ALA A 341 18.99 -25.92 -18.68
C ALA A 341 19.65 -27.22 -18.16
N PRO A 342 20.88 -27.18 -17.62
CA PRO A 342 21.49 -28.37 -17.07
C PRO A 342 20.70 -28.77 -15.82
N THR A 343 20.07 -29.94 -15.85
CA THR A 343 19.69 -30.66 -14.63
C THR A 343 20.97 -31.07 -13.91
N GLN A 344 21.56 -30.17 -13.14
CA GLN A 344 22.62 -30.52 -12.20
C GLN A 344 22.10 -30.28 -10.79
N GLN A 345 22.06 -31.37 -10.02
CA GLN A 345 21.96 -31.32 -8.57
C GLN A 345 23.08 -30.41 -8.07
N TYR A 346 22.70 -29.29 -7.46
CA TYR A 346 23.64 -28.43 -6.75
C TYR A 346 24.34 -29.28 -5.68
N THR A 347 25.66 -29.47 -5.81
CA THR A 347 26.46 -30.04 -4.75
C THR A 347 27.27 -28.93 -4.08
N PRO A 348 27.32 -28.86 -2.74
CA PRO A 348 28.09 -27.83 -2.02
C PRO A 348 29.60 -27.76 -2.35
N ALA A 349 30.12 -28.71 -3.13
CA ALA A 349 31.49 -28.72 -3.64
C ALA A 349 31.72 -27.81 -4.87
N ASP A 350 30.65 -27.25 -5.47
CA ASP A 350 30.74 -26.43 -6.70
C ASP A 350 31.15 -24.95 -6.46
N ASP A 351 31.29 -24.53 -5.20
CA ASP A 351 31.74 -23.17 -4.82
C ASP A 351 33.27 -23.05 -4.60
N GLU A 352 34.03 -24.14 -4.75
CA GLU A 352 35.50 -24.06 -4.70
C GLU A 352 36.07 -23.53 -6.03
N MET A 353 36.88 -22.48 -5.96
CA MET A 353 37.54 -21.89 -7.13
C MET A 353 38.47 -22.93 -7.79
N PRO A 354 38.28 -23.26 -9.08
CA PRO A 354 39.01 -24.35 -9.72
C PRO A 354 40.53 -24.11 -9.76
N ALA A 355 41.30 -25.19 -9.58
CA ALA A 355 42.75 -25.12 -9.45
C ALA A 355 43.50 -24.96 -10.79
N THR A 356 42.85 -25.31 -11.91
CA THR A 356 43.47 -25.23 -13.24
C THR A 356 42.77 -24.22 -14.15
N ARG A 357 43.52 -23.69 -15.13
CA ARG A 357 43.01 -22.69 -16.07
C ARG A 357 41.88 -23.21 -16.97
N ALA A 358 41.94 -24.48 -17.35
CA ALA A 358 40.88 -25.11 -18.15
C ALA A 358 39.58 -25.33 -17.34
N GLU A 359 39.71 -25.66 -16.05
CA GLU A 359 38.56 -25.76 -15.14
C GLU A 359 38.00 -24.37 -14.80
N LEU A 360 38.85 -23.33 -14.70
CA LEU A 360 38.42 -21.95 -14.53
C LEU A 360 37.60 -21.43 -15.70
N ASP A 361 38.04 -21.69 -16.93
CA ASP A 361 37.29 -21.28 -18.13
C ASP A 361 35.93 -22.01 -18.22
N ALA A 362 35.88 -23.29 -17.84
CA ALA A 362 34.63 -24.07 -17.78
C ALA A 362 33.70 -23.59 -16.64
N TRP A 363 34.26 -23.23 -15.48
CA TRP A 363 33.52 -22.69 -14.34
C TRP A 363 32.92 -21.32 -14.64
N LEU A 364 33.70 -20.42 -15.27
CA LEU A 364 33.23 -19.10 -15.71
C LEU A 364 32.12 -19.22 -16.76
N ALA A 365 32.26 -20.12 -17.72
CA ALA A 365 31.22 -20.39 -18.71
C ALA A 365 29.93 -20.92 -18.06
N ARG A 366 30.05 -21.80 -17.06
CA ARG A 366 28.91 -22.34 -16.31
C ARG A 366 28.21 -21.25 -15.49
N LYS A 367 28.96 -20.41 -14.78
CA LYS A 367 28.40 -19.25 -14.04
C LYS A 367 27.73 -18.23 -14.97
N GLN A 368 28.30 -17.96 -16.14
CA GLN A 368 27.64 -17.12 -17.15
C GLN A 368 26.33 -17.73 -17.67
N GLN A 369 26.30 -19.04 -17.90
CA GLN A 369 25.10 -19.74 -18.36
C GLN A 369 24.02 -19.78 -17.26
N GLU A 370 24.41 -19.98 -16.00
CA GLU A 370 23.54 -19.91 -14.83
C GLU A 370 22.94 -18.51 -14.68
N LEU A 371 23.75 -17.45 -14.79
CA LEU A 371 23.27 -16.06 -14.79
C LEU A 371 22.29 -15.75 -15.93
N GLN A 372 22.56 -16.24 -17.14
CA GLN A 372 21.65 -16.07 -18.29
C GLN A 372 20.34 -16.82 -18.09
N THR A 373 20.41 -18.03 -17.54
CA THR A 373 19.23 -18.84 -17.24
C THR A 373 18.41 -18.20 -16.13
N ASN A 374 19.07 -17.69 -15.09
CA ASN A 374 18.44 -16.97 -13.99
C ASN A 374 17.81 -15.66 -14.49
N GLN A 375 18.49 -14.88 -15.34
CA GLN A 375 17.88 -13.68 -15.96
C GLN A 375 16.69 -14.02 -16.85
N PHE A 376 16.76 -15.10 -17.62
CA PHE A 376 15.67 -15.53 -18.48
C PHE A 376 14.46 -16.03 -17.67
N ILE A 377 14.70 -16.85 -16.64
CA ILE A 377 13.68 -17.30 -15.69
C ILE A 377 13.10 -16.09 -14.96
N PHE A 378 13.94 -15.16 -14.52
CA PHE A 378 13.54 -13.91 -13.87
C PHE A 378 12.62 -13.08 -14.75
N ASN A 379 13.00 -12.80 -16.01
CA ASN A 379 12.18 -12.02 -16.93
C ASN A 379 10.89 -12.76 -17.30
N SER A 380 10.95 -14.09 -17.46
CA SER A 380 9.79 -14.90 -17.81
C SER A 380 8.82 -15.04 -16.63
N MET A 381 9.33 -15.16 -15.42
CA MET A 381 8.54 -15.11 -14.20
C MET A 381 8.06 -13.71 -13.91
N GLN A 382 8.80 -12.65 -14.23
CA GLN A 382 8.31 -11.29 -14.10
C GLN A 382 7.09 -11.10 -15.00
N ASN A 383 7.17 -11.57 -16.26
CA ASN A 383 6.02 -11.58 -17.16
C ASN A 383 4.90 -12.48 -16.63
N MET A 384 5.23 -13.66 -16.11
CA MET A 384 4.25 -14.58 -15.52
C MET A 384 3.61 -14.00 -14.26
N LEU A 385 4.35 -13.33 -13.38
CA LEU A 385 3.84 -12.71 -12.17
C LEU A 385 2.96 -11.52 -12.52
N LEU A 386 3.36 -10.70 -13.49
CA LEU A 386 2.55 -9.57 -13.96
C LEU A 386 1.29 -10.01 -14.72
N GLU A 387 1.37 -11.04 -15.56
CA GLU A 387 0.24 -11.56 -16.35
C GLU A 387 -0.66 -12.52 -15.55
N GLN A 388 -0.08 -13.36 -14.70
CA GLN A 388 -0.83 -14.27 -13.83
C GLN A 388 -1.28 -13.63 -12.53
N HIS A 389 -0.82 -12.45 -12.13
CA HIS A 389 -1.34 -11.78 -10.94
C HIS A 389 -2.89 -11.74 -10.93
N ALA A 390 -3.50 -11.40 -12.08
CA ALA A 390 -4.95 -11.42 -12.23
C ALA A 390 -5.58 -12.83 -12.16
N THR A 391 -4.81 -13.87 -12.52
CA THR A 391 -5.26 -15.27 -12.56
C THR A 391 -5.04 -15.98 -11.22
N SER A 392 -3.92 -15.72 -10.54
CA SER A 392 -3.61 -16.22 -9.21
C SER A 392 -4.51 -15.57 -8.16
N LEU A 393 -4.78 -14.26 -8.25
CA LEU A 393 -5.81 -13.62 -7.41
C LEU A 393 -7.20 -14.20 -7.68
N ASN A 394 -7.61 -14.41 -8.93
CA ASN A 394 -8.90 -15.06 -9.20
C ASN A 394 -8.97 -16.49 -8.66
N ILE A 395 -7.90 -17.29 -8.78
CA ILE A 395 -7.87 -18.67 -8.28
C ILE A 395 -7.86 -18.66 -6.74
N ILE A 396 -7.15 -17.74 -6.10
CA ILE A 396 -7.02 -17.69 -4.64
C ILE A 396 -8.24 -16.98 -4.00
N GLU A 397 -8.81 -15.92 -4.58
CA GLU A 397 -10.10 -15.33 -4.15
C GLU A 397 -11.25 -16.33 -4.26
N ASN A 398 -11.26 -17.18 -5.30
CA ASN A 398 -12.29 -18.22 -5.45
C ASN A 398 -12.09 -19.42 -4.50
N ILE A 399 -10.93 -19.56 -3.85
CA ILE A 399 -10.59 -20.71 -2.99
C ILE A 399 -10.46 -20.31 -1.50
N GLY A 400 -10.05 -19.08 -1.21
CA GLY A 400 -9.75 -18.58 0.12
C GLY A 400 -10.58 -17.35 0.45
N GLY A 401 -11.88 -17.54 0.65
CA GLY A 401 -12.70 -16.52 1.30
C GLY A 401 -12.16 -16.27 2.71
N SER A 402 -11.54 -15.12 2.97
CA SER A 402 -11.35 -14.62 4.34
C SER A 402 -10.94 -13.16 4.36
N ASP A 403 -11.65 -12.42 5.20
CA ASP A 403 -11.42 -11.04 5.60
C ASP A 403 -10.00 -10.78 6.15
N ASN A 404 -9.48 -9.59 5.84
CA ASN A 404 -8.30 -8.91 6.41
C ASN A 404 -7.03 -9.76 6.56
N TYR A 405 -6.24 -9.85 5.48
CA TYR A 405 -5.00 -10.62 5.41
C TYR A 405 -3.73 -9.83 5.77
N TRP A 406 -3.76 -8.49 5.74
CA TRP A 406 -2.58 -7.64 5.89
C TRP A 406 -2.56 -6.83 7.19
N GLU A 407 -3.62 -6.90 7.99
CA GLU A 407 -3.56 -6.39 9.35
C GLU A 407 -2.56 -7.25 10.13
N VAL A 408 -1.61 -6.61 10.82
CA VAL A 408 -0.63 -7.30 11.66
C VAL A 408 -1.37 -8.00 12.80
N LYS A 409 -1.76 -9.27 12.60
CA LYS A 409 -2.67 -9.99 13.52
C LYS A 409 -2.05 -10.15 14.90
N TYR A 410 -2.74 -9.61 15.92
CA TYR A 410 -2.39 -9.82 17.32
C TYR A 410 -2.91 -11.22 17.69
N ASN A 411 -1.99 -12.16 17.88
CA ASN A 411 -2.31 -13.36 18.63
C ASN A 411 -2.48 -12.90 20.09
N ASP A 412 -3.70 -12.52 20.46
CA ASP A 412 -4.07 -12.28 21.85
C ASP A 412 -3.79 -13.56 22.63
N TRP A 413 -2.83 -13.50 23.55
CA TRP A 413 -2.61 -14.50 24.60
C TRP A 413 -2.98 -13.93 25.97
#